data_AF-A0A6H2DRH0-F1
#
_entry.id   AF-A0A6H2DRH0-F1
#
_cell.length_a   1.000
_cell.length_b   1.000
_cell.length_c   1.000
_cell.angle_alpha   90.00
_cell.angle_beta   90.00
_cell.angle_gamma   90.00
#
_symmetry.space_group_name_H-M   'P 1'
#
loop_
_entity.id
_entity.type
_entity.pdbx_description
1 polymer ?
#
loop_
_entity_poly.entity_id
_entity_poly.type
_entity_poly.pdbx_seq_one_letter_code
_entity_poly.pdbx_strand_id
1 'polypeptide(L)'
;MTREVQIQKIREQISFLARKARISKSIFIIASIILILMAAFNGILSAYSIAKNPNLSAVRLFVAIAFLNAIIAFLGSITSFFVFDNIYNKNSKKIEFLIDRKKELEKNPNINLDDLVLQISNIKVDSE
;
A
#
# COMPACT_ATOMS: atom_id res chain seq x y z
N MET A 1 24.73 23.83 12.42
CA MET A 1 23.38 23.36 12.81
C MET A 1 23.55 22.51 14.07
N THR A 2 22.86 22.80 15.17
CA THR A 2 23.01 22.07 16.44
C THR A 2 22.39 20.68 16.39
N ARG A 3 23.01 19.71 17.07
CA ARG A 3 22.63 18.27 17.09
C ARG A 3 21.15 18.06 17.46
N GLU A 4 20.61 18.86 18.36
CA GLU A 4 19.21 18.77 18.81
C GLU A 4 18.20 19.09 17.69
N VAL A 5 18.50 20.07 16.83
CA VAL A 5 17.64 20.45 15.71
C VAL A 5 17.52 19.31 14.69
N GLN A 6 18.60 18.52 14.51
CA GLN A 6 18.59 17.38 13.61
C GLN A 6 17.78 16.21 14.17
N ILE A 7 17.93 15.92 15.47
CA ILE A 7 17.13 14.89 16.15
C ILE A 7 15.63 15.22 16.05
N GLN A 8 15.28 16.50 16.20
CA GLN A 8 13.90 16.95 16.12
C GLN A 8 13.34 16.80 14.69
N LYS A 9 14.09 17.16 13.65
CA LYS A 9 13.70 16.91 12.24
C LYS A 9 13.47 15.43 11.94
N ILE A 10 14.34 14.54 12.42
CA ILE A 10 14.16 13.09 12.24
C ILE A 10 12.87 12.61 12.92
N ARG A 11 12.59 13.10 14.13
CA ARG A 11 11.38 12.75 14.88
C ARG A 11 10.11 13.19 14.17
N GLU A 12 10.12 14.38 13.57
CA GLU A 12 9.02 14.90 12.74
C GLU A 12 8.83 14.07 11.47
N GLN A 13 9.90 13.70 10.77
CA GLN A 13 9.81 12.83 9.60
C GLN A 13 9.24 11.45 9.97
N ILE A 14 9.69 10.84 11.06
CA ILE A 14 9.16 9.56 11.53
C ILE A 14 7.66 9.67 11.84
N SER A 15 7.23 10.73 12.53
CA SER A 15 5.81 10.90 12.87
C SER A 15 4.94 11.12 11.64
N PHE A 16 5.44 11.88 10.65
CA PHE A 16 4.79 12.11 9.38
C PHE A 16 4.66 10.81 8.56
N LEU A 17 5.75 10.05 8.41
CA LEU A 17 5.73 8.76 7.72
C LEU A 17 4.80 7.76 8.41
N ALA A 18 4.82 7.68 9.75
CA ALA A 18 3.95 6.79 10.50
C ALA A 18 2.46 7.15 10.34
N ARG A 19 2.13 8.43 10.25
CA ARG A 19 0.76 8.90 9.97
C ARG A 19 0.35 8.55 8.55
N LYS A 20 1.21 8.79 7.55
CA LYS A 20 0.95 8.45 6.14
C LYS A 20 0.74 6.94 5.97
N ALA A 21 1.54 6.12 6.64
CA ALA A 21 1.40 4.66 6.64
C ALA A 21 0.04 4.21 7.22
N ARG A 22 -0.39 4.80 8.34
CA ARG A 22 -1.72 4.50 8.92
C ARG A 22 -2.87 4.87 7.98
N ILE A 23 -2.82 6.06 7.37
CA ILE A 23 -3.86 6.52 6.44
C ILE A 23 -3.91 5.61 5.22
N SER A 24 -2.76 5.28 4.63
CA SER A 24 -2.67 4.37 3.49
C SER A 24 -3.24 2.98 3.81
N LYS A 25 -2.93 2.43 4.99
CA LYS A 25 -3.51 1.17 5.46
C LYS A 25 -5.03 1.24 5.58
N SER A 26 -5.58 2.32 6.14
CA SER A 26 -7.03 2.49 6.26
C SER A 26 -7.70 2.61 4.89
N ILE A 27 -7.15 3.39 3.97
CA ILE A 27 -7.67 3.52 2.59
C ILE A 27 -7.64 2.16 1.90
N PHE A 28 -6.55 1.41 2.03
CA PHE A 28 -6.43 0.07 1.46
C PHE A 28 -7.52 -0.88 1.98
N ILE A 29 -7.77 -0.90 3.28
CA ILE A 29 -8.80 -1.74 3.89
C ILE A 29 -10.19 -1.34 3.36
N ILE A 30 -10.50 -0.04 3.34
CA ILE A 30 -11.80 0.45 2.85
C ILE A 30 -11.99 0.09 1.38
N ALA A 31 -10.99 0.35 0.53
CA ALA A 31 -11.04 0.01 -0.89
C ALA A 31 -11.22 -1.51 -1.10
N SER A 32 -10.55 -2.34 -0.30
CA SER A 32 -10.69 -3.79 -0.35
C SER A 32 -12.10 -4.24 0.01
N ILE A 33 -12.71 -3.65 1.05
CA ILE A 33 -14.10 -3.94 1.44
C ILE A 33 -15.07 -3.54 0.32
N ILE A 34 -14.88 -2.37 -0.29
CA ILE A 34 -15.72 -1.90 -1.41
C ILE A 34 -15.60 -2.85 -2.60
N LEU A 35 -14.39 -3.29 -2.95
CA LEU A 35 -14.14 -4.26 -4.01
C LEU A 35 -14.87 -5.59 -3.77
N ILE A 36 -14.81 -6.11 -2.54
CA ILE A 36 -15.53 -7.33 -2.15
C ILE A 36 -17.05 -7.15 -2.28
N LEU A 37 -17.58 -6.01 -1.82
CA LEU A 37 -19.00 -5.70 -1.96
C LEU A 37 -19.43 -5.60 -3.42
N MET A 38 -18.67 -4.90 -4.26
CA MET A 38 -18.95 -4.80 -5.70
C MET A 38 -18.94 -6.16 -6.38
N ALA A 39 -17.96 -7.01 -6.07
CA ALA A 39 -17.91 -8.38 -6.60
C ALA A 39 -19.13 -9.20 -6.18
N ALA A 40 -19.54 -9.12 -4.91
CA ALA A 40 -20.73 -9.80 -4.41
C ALA A 40 -22.02 -9.31 -5.09
N PHE A 41 -22.21 -8.00 -5.23
CA PHE A 41 -23.35 -7.42 -5.94
C PHE A 41 -23.39 -7.85 -7.41
N ASN A 42 -22.26 -7.84 -8.11
CA ASN A 42 -22.17 -8.31 -9.49
C ASN A 42 -22.50 -9.80 -9.61
N GLY A 43 -22.07 -10.63 -8.65
CA GLY A 43 -22.44 -12.04 -8.58
C GLY A 43 -23.95 -12.23 -8.44
N ILE A 44 -24.60 -11.49 -7.54
CA ILE A 44 -26.04 -11.55 -7.31
C ILE A 44 -26.82 -11.07 -8.54
N LEU A 45 -26.42 -9.94 -9.15
CA LEU A 45 -27.03 -9.41 -10.37
C LEU A 45 -26.93 -10.41 -11.53
N SER A 46 -25.77 -11.04 -11.69
CA SER A 46 -25.56 -12.07 -12.71
C SER A 46 -26.45 -13.28 -12.46
N ALA A 47 -26.49 -13.79 -11.22
CA ALA A 47 -27.34 -14.92 -10.83
C ALA A 47 -28.84 -14.62 -11.01
N TYR A 48 -29.29 -13.43 -10.65
CA TYR A 48 -30.68 -12.99 -10.88
C TYR A 48 -31.02 -12.90 -12.37
N SER A 49 -30.10 -12.35 -13.17
CA SER A 49 -30.27 -12.22 -14.63
C SER A 49 -30.31 -13.58 -15.31
N ILE A 50 -29.57 -14.56 -14.80
CA ILE A 50 -29.60 -15.97 -15.23
C ILE A 50 -30.94 -16.61 -14.84
N ALA A 51 -31.36 -16.45 -13.59
CA ALA A 51 -32.54 -17.12 -13.04
C ALA A 51 -33.87 -16.66 -13.66
N LYS A 52 -33.97 -15.38 -14.03
CA LYS A 52 -35.19 -14.81 -14.61
C LYS A 52 -35.19 -14.68 -16.14
N ASN A 53 -34.09 -14.99 -16.83
CA ASN A 53 -34.08 -14.89 -18.30
C ASN A 53 -34.72 -16.12 -18.95
N PRO A 54 -35.77 -15.94 -19.76
CA PRO A 54 -36.35 -17.04 -20.54
C PRO A 54 -35.46 -17.47 -21.73
N ASN A 55 -34.50 -16.63 -22.15
CA ASN A 55 -33.60 -16.91 -23.26
C ASN A 55 -32.30 -17.60 -22.78
N LEU A 56 -32.22 -18.91 -23.00
CA LEU A 56 -31.06 -19.75 -22.64
C LEU A 56 -29.73 -19.29 -23.27
N SER A 57 -29.75 -18.70 -24.47
CA SER A 57 -28.52 -18.19 -25.12
C SER A 57 -28.00 -16.94 -24.41
N ALA A 58 -28.90 -16.04 -23.99
CA ALA A 58 -28.52 -14.86 -23.21
C ALA A 58 -27.98 -15.25 -21.83
N VAL A 59 -28.59 -16.25 -21.19
CA VAL A 59 -28.13 -16.81 -19.91
C VAL A 59 -26.68 -17.29 -20.00
N ARG A 60 -26.33 -18.08 -21.03
CA ARG A 60 -24.97 -18.57 -21.23
C ARG A 60 -23.96 -17.43 -21.43
N LEU A 61 -24.36 -16.37 -22.14
CA LEU A 61 -23.53 -15.18 -22.33
C LEU A 61 -23.26 -14.47 -20.99
N PHE A 62 -24.29 -14.27 -20.17
CA PHE A 62 -24.13 -13.64 -18.85
C PHE A 62 -23.28 -14.47 -17.89
N VAL A 63 -23.40 -15.80 -17.92
CA VAL A 63 -22.52 -16.70 -17.17
C VAL A 63 -21.06 -16.51 -17.59
N ALA A 64 -20.78 -16.48 -18.90
CA ALA A 64 -19.43 -16.29 -19.41
C ALA A 64 -18.83 -14.93 -19.01
N ILE A 65 -19.63 -13.86 -19.08
CA ILE A 65 -19.23 -12.51 -18.65
C ILE A 65 -18.95 -12.47 -17.14
N ALA A 66 -19.81 -13.09 -16.32
CA ALA A 66 -19.62 -13.17 -14.88
C ALA A 66 -18.31 -13.90 -14.53
N PHE A 67 -18.00 -14.98 -15.26
CA PHE A 67 -16.75 -15.74 -15.08
C PHE A 67 -15.52 -14.92 -15.46
N LEU A 68 -15.55 -14.22 -16.60
CA LEU A 68 -14.46 -13.32 -17.02
C LEU A 68 -14.23 -12.20 -16.01
N ASN A 69 -15.30 -11.58 -15.50
CA ASN A 69 -15.20 -10.54 -14.48
C ASN A 69 -14.59 -11.07 -13.18
N ALA A 70 -14.92 -12.30 -12.77
CA ALA A 70 -14.31 -12.92 -11.59
C ALA A 70 -12.80 -13.12 -11.78
N ILE A 71 -12.35 -13.56 -12.96
CA ILE A 71 -10.92 -13.71 -13.27
C ILE A 71 -10.20 -12.36 -13.22
N ILE A 72 -10.77 -11.32 -13.85
CA ILE A 72 -10.18 -9.97 -13.87
C ILE A 72 -10.06 -9.42 -12.44
N ALA A 73 -11.12 -9.56 -11.63
CA ALA A 73 -11.11 -9.11 -10.24
C ALA A 73 -10.05 -9.84 -9.41
N PHE A 74 -9.89 -11.15 -9.62
CA PHE A 74 -8.86 -11.96 -8.95
C PHE A 74 -7.44 -11.53 -9.33
N LEU A 75 -7.16 -11.33 -10.62
CA LEU A 75 -5.86 -10.85 -11.09
C LEU A 75 -5.55 -9.43 -10.60
N GLY A 76 -6.55 -8.56 -10.57
CA GLY A 76 -6.43 -7.21 -10.00
C GLY A 76 -6.06 -7.25 -8.52
N SER A 77 -6.71 -8.12 -7.74
CA SER A 77 -6.41 -8.31 -6.32
C SER A 77 -4.98 -8.79 -6.08
N ILE A 78 -4.50 -9.77 -6.86
CA ILE A 78 -3.11 -10.26 -6.79
C ILE A 78 -2.13 -9.13 -7.11
N THR A 79 -2.40 -8.35 -8.15
CA THR A 79 -1.52 -7.26 -8.58
C THR A 79 -1.42 -6.18 -7.50
N SER A 80 -2.56 -5.76 -6.95
CA SER A 80 -2.57 -4.85 -5.80
C SER A 80 -1.83 -5.44 -4.61
N PHE A 81 -2.02 -6.72 -4.29
CA PHE A 81 -1.32 -7.37 -3.19
C PHE A 81 0.21 -7.29 -3.35
N PHE A 82 0.76 -7.59 -4.54
CA PHE A 82 2.19 -7.48 -4.79
C PHE A 82 2.71 -6.04 -4.72
N VAL A 83 1.94 -5.07 -5.23
CA VAL A 83 2.31 -3.64 -5.12
C VAL A 83 2.35 -3.21 -3.66
N PHE A 84 1.33 -3.57 -2.87
CA PHE A 84 1.28 -3.23 -1.46
C PHE A 84 2.37 -3.94 -0.65
N ASP A 85 2.64 -5.22 -0.91
CA ASP A 85 3.71 -5.97 -0.24
C ASP A 85 5.08 -5.37 -0.53
N ASN A 86 5.35 -5.00 -1.79
CA ASN A 86 6.61 -4.36 -2.17
C ASN A 86 6.78 -2.98 -1.52
N ILE A 87 5.72 -2.15 -1.53
CA ILE A 87 5.73 -0.84 -0.86
C ILE A 87 5.91 -1.00 0.66
N TYR A 88 5.23 -1.97 1.26
CA TYR A 88 5.36 -2.26 2.69
C TYR A 88 6.77 -2.71 3.05
N ASN A 89 7.35 -3.65 2.31
CA ASN A 89 8.71 -4.14 2.50
C ASN A 89 9.75 -3.03 2.30
N LYS A 90 9.60 -2.18 1.27
CA LYS A 90 10.47 -1.02 1.04
C LYS A 90 10.41 -0.03 2.20
N ASN A 91 9.21 0.27 2.70
CA ASN A 91 9.02 1.19 3.82
C ASN A 91 9.52 0.62 5.16
N SER A 92 9.30 -0.67 5.42
CA SER A 92 9.79 -1.34 6.64
C SER A 92 11.31 -1.36 6.69
N LYS A 93 12.00 -1.72 5.59
CA LYS A 93 13.46 -1.65 5.50
C LYS A 93 14.01 -0.23 5.71
N LYS A 94 13.29 0.78 5.20
CA LYS A 94 13.66 2.20 5.39
C LYS A 94 13.49 2.64 6.84
N ILE A 95 12.44 2.18 7.53
CA ILE A 95 12.22 2.44 8.96
C ILE A 95 13.31 1.78 9.80
N GLU A 96 13.64 0.52 9.51
CA GLU A 96 14.68 -0.23 10.21
C GLU A 96 16.05 0.46 10.08
N PHE A 97 16.41 0.87 8.86
CA PHE A 97 17.62 1.66 8.61
C PHE A 97 17.69 2.96 9.43
N LEU A 98 16.59 3.72 9.49
CA LEU A 98 16.53 4.97 10.26
C LEU A 98 16.62 4.72 11.77
N ILE A 99 16.04 3.62 12.28
CA ILE A 99 16.12 3.23 13.69
C ILE A 99 17.56 2.86 14.07
N ASP A 100 18.24 2.08 13.25
CA ASP A 100 19.60 1.65 13.54
C ASP A 100 20.59 2.81 13.48
N ARG A 101 20.43 3.73 12.53
CA ARG A 101 21.26 4.94 12.45
C ARG A 101 21.01 5.93 13.58
N LYS A 102 19.76 6.05 14.05
CA LYS A 102 19.47 6.81 15.28
C LYS A 102 20.24 6.22 16.47
N LYS A 103 20.26 4.88 16.63
CA LYS A 103 21.00 4.22 17.72
C LYS A 103 22.50 4.45 17.63
N GLU A 104 23.08 4.44 16.43
CA GLU A 104 24.50 4.77 16.24
C GLU A 104 24.82 6.22 16.58
N LEU A 105 23.97 7.17 16.18
CA LEU A 105 24.12 8.59 16.52
C LEU A 105 23.98 8.86 18.02
N GLU A 106 23.18 8.07 18.73
CA GLU A 106 23.07 8.14 20.19
C GLU A 106 24.32 7.54 20.88
N LYS A 107 24.96 6.52 20.29
CA LYS A 107 26.13 5.84 20.85
C LYS A 107 27.48 6.49 20.51
N ASN A 108 27.62 7.15 19.36
CA ASN A 108 28.89 7.72 18.90
C ASN A 108 28.79 9.25 18.69
N PRO A 109 29.43 10.07 19.55
CA PRO A 109 29.35 11.53 19.47
C PRO A 109 30.16 12.17 18.33
N ASN A 110 31.02 11.42 17.63
CA ASN A 110 31.94 11.93 16.58
C ASN A 110 31.51 11.59 15.14
N ILE A 111 30.23 11.27 14.90
CA ILE A 111 29.76 10.97 13.54
C ILE A 111 29.71 12.25 12.70
N ASN A 112 30.29 12.18 11.49
CA ASN A 112 30.29 13.27 10.52
C ASN A 112 28.87 13.50 9.99
N LEU A 113 28.25 14.61 10.40
CA LEU A 113 26.85 14.94 10.12
C LEU A 113 26.58 15.22 8.64
N ASP A 114 27.58 15.67 7.89
CA ASP A 114 27.42 16.04 6.47
C ASP A 114 27.29 14.80 5.57
N ASP A 115 28.06 13.74 5.87
CA ASP A 115 27.94 12.44 5.18
C ASP A 115 26.58 11.78 5.48
N LEU A 116 26.08 11.97 6.70
CA LEU A 116 24.77 11.47 7.12
C LEU A 116 23.62 12.17 6.38
N VAL A 117 23.72 13.48 6.16
CA VAL A 117 22.73 14.24 5.38
C VAL A 117 22.75 13.84 3.92
N LEU A 118 23.93 13.58 3.34
CA LEU A 118 24.11 13.06 1.98
C LEU A 118 23.50 11.67 1.79
N GLN A 119 23.64 10.79 2.78
CA GLN A 119 23.04 9.46 2.73
C GLN A 119 21.52 9.50 2.90
N ILE A 120 20.99 10.37 3.77
CA ILE A 120 19.55 10.54 3.95
C ILE A 120 18.90 11.19 2.72
N SER A 121 19.56 12.17 2.09
CA SER A 121 19.06 12.85 0.89
C SER A 121 19.11 11.96 -0.35
N ASN A 122 20.10 11.06 -0.45
CA ASN A 122 20.18 10.07 -1.53
C ASN A 122 19.14 8.96 -1.42
N ILE A 123 18.45 8.80 -0.28
CA ILE A 123 17.26 7.96 -0.21
C ILE A 123 16.09 8.76 -0.81
N LYS A 124 16.07 8.87 -2.14
CA LYS A 124 14.99 9.48 -2.93
C LYS A 124 13.64 9.12 -2.33
N VAL A 125 12.94 10.15 -1.88
CA VAL A 125 11.50 10.10 -1.69
C VAL A 125 10.94 10.21 -3.09
N ASP A 126 10.79 9.07 -3.77
CA ASP A 126 9.99 9.03 -4.98
C ASP A 126 8.54 9.28 -4.54
N SER A 127 8.19 10.56 -4.50
CA SER A 127 6.84 11.04 -4.51
C SER A 127 6.40 11.13 -5.97
N GLU A 128 5.99 9.99 -6.49
CA GLU A 128 5.04 9.90 -7.61
C GLU A 128 3.82 9.12 -7.13
#